data_AF-A0A0P0RJV4-F1
#
_entry.id   AF-A0A0P0RJV4-F1
#
_cell.length_a   1.000
_cell.length_b   1.000
_cell.length_c   1.000
_cell.angle_alpha   90.00
_cell.angle_beta   90.00
_cell.angle_gamma   90.00
#
_symmetry.space_group_name_H-M   'P 1'
#
loop_
_entity.id
_entity.type
_entity.pdbx_description
1 polymer ?
#
loop_
_entity_poly.entity_id
_entity_poly.type
_entity_poly.pdbx_seq_one_letter_code
_entity_poly.pdbx_strand_id
1 'polypeptide(L)' 'MPKEKVENFGKQVPMQRPGQPVELAPAYVMLATEEASYVSGATIAVTGGAPIL' A
#
# COMPACT_ATOMS: atom_id res chain seq x y z
N MET A 1 3.83 21.18 -2.65
CA MET A 1 4.11 20.55 -3.95
C MET A 1 3.56 21.45 -5.06
N PRO A 2 4.21 21.54 -6.23
CA PRO A 2 3.62 22.18 -7.41
C PRO A 2 2.25 21.57 -7.73
N LYS A 3 1.29 22.39 -8.16
CA LYS A 3 -0.10 21.97 -8.41
C LYS A 3 -0.19 20.76 -9.36
N GLU A 4 0.58 20.80 -10.44
CA GLU A 4 0.69 19.72 -11.43
C GLU A 4 1.16 18.38 -10.83
N LYS A 5 2.04 18.41 -9.82
CA LYS A 5 2.48 17.18 -9.15
C LYS A 5 1.39 16.57 -8.28
N VAL A 6 0.51 17.39 -7.70
CA VAL A 6 -0.63 16.91 -6.89
C VAL A 6 -1.72 16.33 -7.80
N GLU A 7 -2.02 17.00 -8.91
CA GLU A 7 -3.03 16.55 -9.88
C GLU A 7 -2.67 15.23 -10.58
N ASN A 8 -1.38 14.93 -10.68
CA ASN A 8 -0.88 13.70 -11.30
C ASN A 8 -0.44 12.63 -10.29
N PHE A 9 -0.56 12.90 -8.99
CA PHE A 9 -0.13 11.96 -7.95
C PHE A 9 -0.96 10.67 -7.99
N GLY A 10 -0.30 9.53 -8.09
CA GLY A 10 -0.93 8.20 -8.10
C GLY A 10 -1.36 7.69 -9.48
N LYS A 11 -1.22 8.49 -10.55
CA LYS A 11 -1.50 8.03 -11.92
C LYS A 11 -0.44 7.04 -12.46
N GLN A 12 0.73 6.99 -11.82
CA GLN A 12 1.82 6.11 -12.22
C GLN A 12 1.65 4.65 -11.77
N VAL A 13 0.74 4.36 -10.83
CA VAL A 13 0.48 2.99 -10.37
C VAL A 13 -0.67 2.38 -11.17
N PRO A 14 -0.76 1.04 -11.31
CA PRO A 14 -1.84 0.40 -12.06
C PRO A 14 -3.25 0.78 -11.62
N MET A 15 -3.47 1.06 -10.33
CA MET A 15 -4.77 1.52 -9.83
C MET A 15 -5.10 2.98 -10.18
N GLN A 16 -4.21 3.72 -10.84
CA GLN A 16 -4.41 5.07 -11.39
C GLN A 16 -4.89 6.12 -10.38
N ARG A 17 -4.68 5.89 -9.09
CA ARG A 17 -5.05 6.80 -8.00
C ARG A 17 -4.11 6.65 -6.81
N PRO A 18 -4.03 7.68 -5.94
CA PRO A 18 -3.32 7.55 -4.69
C PRO A 18 -3.98 6.53 -3.77
N GLY A 19 -3.14 5.71 -3.13
CA GLY A 19 -3.55 4.88 -2.02
C GLY A 19 -4.03 5.74 -0.84
N GLN A 20 -5.09 5.30 -0.19
CA GLN A 20 -5.65 5.95 0.98
C GLN A 20 -5.11 5.28 2.26
N PRO A 21 -4.93 6.02 3.37
CA PRO A 21 -4.46 5.44 4.63
C PRO A 21 -5.29 4.23 5.11
N VAL A 22 -6.61 4.26 4.86
CA VAL A 22 -7.53 3.17 5.21
C VAL A 22 -7.23 1.88 4.45
N GLU A 23 -6.54 1.93 3.32
CA GLU A 23 -6.18 0.74 2.53
C GLU A 23 -4.94 0.03 3.10
N LEU A 24 -4.12 0.72 3.89
CA LEU A 24 -2.98 0.14 4.58
C LEU A 24 -3.41 -0.51 5.92
N ALA A 25 -4.41 0.06 6.59
CA ALA A 25 -4.85 -0.38 7.91
C ALA A 25 -5.16 -1.90 8.01
N PRO A 26 -5.86 -2.53 7.04
CA PRO A 26 -6.14 -3.96 7.08
C PRO A 26 -4.89 -4.83 7.09
N ALA A 27 -3.82 -4.42 6.40
CA ALA A 27 -2.56 -5.17 6.37
C ALA A 27 -1.90 -5.18 7.77
N TYR A 28 -1.94 -4.05 8.48
CA TYR A 28 -1.46 -3.98 9.86
C TYR A 28 -2.31 -4.81 10.81
N VAL A 29 -3.64 -4.72 10.68
CA VAL A 29 -4.56 -5.50 11.53
C VAL A 29 -4.34 -7.00 11.30
N MET A 30 -4.22 -7.44 10.03
CA MET A 30 -3.91 -8.83 9.68
C MET A 30 -2.60 -9.29 10.34
N LEU A 31 -1.53 -8.50 10.27
CA LEU A 31 -0.25 -8.86 10.90
C LEU A 31 -0.31 -8.90 12.43
N ALA A 32 -1.29 -8.23 13.04
CA ALA A 32 -1.49 -8.22 14.49
C ALA A 32 -2.38 -9.36 14.99
N THR A 33 -2.95 -10.19 14.11
CA THR A 33 -3.82 -11.31 14.54
C THR A 33 -3.02 -12.56 14.90
N GLU A 34 -3.63 -13.46 15.67
CA GLU A 34 -3.02 -14.76 16.05
C GLU A 34 -2.75 -15.66 14.83
N GLU A 35 -3.53 -15.50 13.75
CA GLU A 35 -3.33 -16.24 12.49
C GLU A 35 -2.01 -15.86 11.80
N ALA A 36 -1.47 -14.67 12.07
CA ALA A 36 -0.17 -14.24 11.57
C ALA A 36 1.01 -14.71 12.43
N SER A 37 0.80 -15.58 13.43
CA SER A 37 1.83 -16.05 14.37
C SER A 37 3.08 -16.67 13.73
N TYR A 38 2.98 -17.18 12.49
CA TYR A 38 4.11 -17.74 11.73
C TYR A 38 4.60 -16.83 10.59
N VAL A 39 4.09 -15.60 10.48
CA VAL A 39 4.52 -14.61 9.49
C VAL A 39 5.62 -13.75 10.10
N SER A 40 6.86 -13.97 9.69
CA SER A 40 8.02 -13.18 10.14
C SER A 40 9.03 -12.96 9.02
N GLY A 41 9.73 -11.83 9.04
CA GLY A 41 10.75 -11.47 8.04
C GLY A 41 10.19 -11.15 6.64
N ALA A 42 8.87 -11.09 6.48
CA ALA A 42 8.22 -10.82 5.19
C ALA A 42 7.91 -9.32 5.01
N THR A 43 7.91 -8.86 3.75
CA THR A 43 7.40 -7.53 3.37
C THR A 43 6.04 -7.69 2.69
N ILE A 44 5.01 -7.02 3.21
CA ILE A 44 3.66 -7.05 2.63
C ILE A 44 3.48 -5.88 1.66
N ALA A 45 3.12 -6.20 0.41
CA ALA A 45 2.96 -5.23 -0.66
C ALA A 45 1.57 -4.56 -0.65
N VAL A 46 1.49 -3.28 -0.31
CA VAL A 46 0.27 -2.46 -0.47
C VAL A 46 0.57 -1.29 -1.41
N THR A 47 0.73 -1.60 -2.71
CA THR A 47 1.38 -0.69 -3.68
C THR A 47 0.47 -0.19 -4.80
N GLY A 48 -0.83 -0.51 -4.76
CA GLY A 48 -1.76 -0.17 -5.84
C GLY A 48 -1.45 -0.88 -7.16
N GLY A 49 -0.83 -2.06 -7.09
CA GLY A 49 -0.42 -2.89 -8.23
C GLY A 49 1.00 -2.66 -8.72
N ALA A 50 1.74 -1.70 -8.15
CA ALA A 50 3.14 -1.50 -8.53
C ALA A 50 4.01 -2.69 -8.05
N PRO A 51 4.88 -3.25 -8.91
CA PRO A 51 5.78 -4.34 -8.52
C PRO A 51 6.68 -3.96 -7.34
N ILE A 52 6.92 -4.93 -6.44
CA ILE A 52 8.01 -4.87 -5.47
C ILE A 52 9.14 -5.71 -6.06
N LEU A 53 10.19 -5.04 -6.55
CA LEU A 53 11.45 -5.65 -6.99
C LEU A 53 12.56 -5.24 -6.04
#